data_AF-A0A0B0Q5C7-F1
#
_entry.id   AF-A0A0B0Q5C7-F1
#
_cell.length_a   1.000
_cell.length_b   1.000
_cell.length_c   1.000
_cell.angle_alpha   90.00
_cell.angle_beta   90.00
_cell.angle_gamma   90.00
#
_symmetry.space_group_name_H-M   'P 1'
#
loop_
_entity.id
_entity.type
_entity.pdbx_description
1 polymer ?
#
loop_
_entity_poly.entity_id
_entity_poly.type
_entity_poly.pdbx_seq_one_letter_code
_entity_poly.pdbx_strand_id
1 'polypeptide(L)'
;MLKICACLLFYACSALAHPHTFITVSLDLNETELKVRWLFDEMTSQSLLEDFDTDRNGIFSPKETEAFKKEVFNDLKQFSFFTHLKVANKSVPLKPTQLFLWRENNAFGVEFHVDLKPYVHQKKSIGFWDESFLCALSLEKEQIHTSLPYTLKEVDNAYYYGYLLEFL
;
A
#
# COMPACT_ATOMS: atom_id res chain seq x y z
N MET A 1 -26.83 35.62 46.93
CA MET A 1 -25.53 35.76 46.25
C MET A 1 -25.33 34.55 45.35
N LEU A 2 -25.38 34.78 44.04
CA LEU A 2 -25.31 33.79 42.98
C LEU A 2 -23.84 33.33 42.82
N LYS A 3 -23.52 32.08 43.13
CA LYS A 3 -22.20 31.48 42.83
C LYS A 3 -22.31 30.68 41.54
N ILE A 4 -21.97 31.33 40.44
CA ILE A 4 -21.63 30.68 39.17
C ILE A 4 -20.25 30.05 39.38
N CYS A 5 -20.15 28.73 39.35
CA CYS A 5 -18.87 28.03 39.20
C CYS A 5 -18.92 27.24 37.91
N ALA A 6 -17.95 27.56 37.05
CA ALA A 6 -17.92 27.24 35.64
C ALA A 6 -17.87 25.73 35.38
N CYS A 7 -18.82 25.25 34.57
CA CYS A 7 -18.66 24.01 33.81
C CYS A 7 -17.53 24.23 32.80
N LEU A 8 -16.33 23.73 33.10
CA LEU A 8 -15.29 23.48 32.10
C LEU A 8 -15.77 22.33 31.21
N LEU A 9 -16.54 22.67 30.19
CA LEU A 9 -16.75 21.84 29.01
C LEU A 9 -15.39 21.73 28.31
N PHE A 10 -14.58 20.74 28.70
CA PHE A 10 -13.54 20.23 27.82
C PHE A 10 -14.24 19.64 26.60
N TYR A 11 -14.37 20.46 25.55
CA TYR A 11 -14.54 19.95 24.20
C TYR A 11 -13.33 19.08 23.93
N ALA A 12 -13.49 17.76 24.09
CA ALA A 12 -12.64 16.79 23.43
C ALA A 12 -12.84 17.04 21.94
N CYS A 13 -12.04 17.94 21.37
CA CYS A 13 -11.81 17.94 19.94
C CYS A 13 -11.22 16.55 19.69
N SER A 14 -12.02 15.63 19.16
CA SER A 14 -11.49 14.44 18.53
C SER A 14 -10.58 14.94 17.44
N ALA A 15 -9.29 15.11 17.78
CA ALA A 15 -8.24 15.18 16.79
C ALA A 15 -8.48 13.95 15.92
N LEU A 16 -8.81 14.18 14.66
CA LEU A 16 -9.01 13.14 13.68
C LEU A 16 -7.68 12.38 13.64
N ALA A 17 -7.59 11.26 14.36
CA ALA A 17 -6.38 10.46 14.38
C ALA A 17 -6.21 9.93 12.95
N HIS A 18 -5.27 10.56 12.24
CA HIS A 18 -4.84 10.21 10.89
C HIS A 18 -4.15 8.82 10.91
N PRO A 19 -3.80 8.25 9.74
CA PRO A 19 -3.99 6.84 9.43
C PRO A 19 -3.30 5.88 10.42
N HIS A 20 -3.94 4.75 10.70
CA HIS A 20 -3.36 3.72 11.56
C HIS A 20 -2.25 2.92 10.87
N THR A 21 -2.22 2.93 9.53
CA THR A 21 -1.30 2.09 8.76
C THR A 21 -0.39 2.92 7.86
N PHE A 22 0.92 2.78 8.07
CA PHE A 22 1.95 3.24 7.15
C PHE A 22 2.48 2.05 6.34
N ILE A 23 2.62 2.27 5.03
CA ILE A 23 3.09 1.25 4.10
C ILE A 23 4.28 1.81 3.34
N THR A 24 5.44 1.21 3.52
CA THR A 24 6.59 1.46 2.66
C THR A 24 6.49 0.62 1.40
N VAL A 25 6.60 1.26 0.24
CA VAL A 25 6.47 0.65 -1.08
C VAL A 25 7.85 0.45 -1.70
N SER A 26 8.10 -0.74 -2.25
CA SER A 26 9.26 -1.02 -3.11
C SER A 26 8.82 -1.69 -4.39
N LEU A 27 9.50 -1.39 -5.51
CA LEU A 27 9.13 -1.83 -6.85
C LEU A 27 10.29 -2.52 -7.54
N ASP A 28 10.04 -3.68 -8.14
CA ASP A 28 10.85 -4.19 -9.26
C ASP A 28 10.00 -4.12 -10.53
N LEU A 29 10.49 -3.46 -11.57
CA LEU A 29 9.74 -3.33 -12.81
C LEU A 29 10.61 -3.42 -14.06
N ASN A 30 10.10 -4.15 -15.04
CA ASN A 30 10.57 -4.17 -16.42
C ASN A 30 9.40 -3.93 -17.40
N GLU A 31 9.62 -4.02 -18.71
CA GLU A 31 8.56 -3.76 -19.70
C GLU A 31 7.34 -4.69 -19.58
N THR A 32 7.54 -5.88 -19.03
CA THR A 32 6.58 -6.99 -19.04
C THR A 32 6.01 -7.34 -17.68
N GLU A 33 6.61 -6.87 -16.59
CA GLU A 33 6.21 -7.22 -15.24
C GLU A 33 6.46 -6.08 -14.27
N LEU A 34 5.52 -5.91 -13.34
CA LEU A 34 5.63 -5.07 -12.16
C LEU A 34 5.49 -5.95 -10.92
N LYS A 35 6.46 -5.89 -10.03
CA LYS A 35 6.37 -6.46 -8.68
C LYS A 35 6.26 -5.29 -7.71
N VAL A 36 5.21 -5.30 -6.92
CA VAL A 36 4.97 -4.33 -5.86
C VAL A 36 5.18 -5.02 -4.54
N ARG A 37 5.99 -4.41 -3.67
CA ARG A 37 6.21 -4.84 -2.30
C ARG A 37 5.69 -3.80 -1.34
N TRP A 38 5.01 -4.27 -0.31
CA TRP A 38 4.61 -3.49 0.84
C TRP A 38 5.32 -4.02 2.06
N LEU A 39 5.87 -3.10 2.84
CA LEU A 39 6.33 -3.34 4.18
C LEU A 39 5.47 -2.50 5.13
N PHE A 40 4.75 -3.17 6.01
CA PHE A 40 3.83 -2.52 6.94
C PHE A 40 4.57 -2.00 8.17
N ASP A 41 4.04 -0.95 8.79
CA ASP A 41 4.52 -0.46 10.09
C ASP A 41 4.42 -1.52 11.19
N GLU A 42 5.03 -1.22 12.34
CA GLU A 42 5.11 -2.14 13.48
C GLU A 42 3.73 -2.57 14.02
N MET A 43 2.78 -1.65 14.19
CA MET A 43 1.48 -1.95 14.82
C MET A 43 0.61 -2.81 13.90
N THR A 44 0.55 -2.44 12.62
CA THR A 44 -0.16 -3.21 11.60
C THR A 44 0.50 -4.57 11.42
N SER A 45 1.83 -4.62 11.42
CA SER A 45 2.58 -5.88 11.28
C SER A 45 2.35 -6.84 12.43
N GLN A 46 2.32 -6.35 13.68
CA GLN A 46 2.01 -7.19 14.85
C GLN A 46 0.65 -7.88 14.68
N SER A 47 -0.37 -7.12 14.27
CA SER A 47 -1.72 -7.67 14.08
C SER A 47 -1.74 -8.71 12.94
N LEU A 48 -1.15 -8.39 11.78
CA LEU A 48 -1.08 -9.31 10.65
C LEU A 48 -0.26 -10.57 10.95
N LEU A 49 0.82 -10.46 11.72
CA LEU A 49 1.61 -11.61 12.16
C LEU A 49 0.80 -12.50 13.12
N GLU A 50 0.07 -11.92 14.07
CA GLU A 50 -0.79 -12.67 14.99
C GLU A 50 -1.91 -13.42 14.26
N ASP A 51 -2.49 -12.81 13.23
CA ASP A 51 -3.58 -13.39 12.44
C ASP A 51 -3.12 -14.46 11.44
N PHE A 52 -1.96 -14.27 10.80
CA PHE A 52 -1.55 -15.07 9.63
C PHE A 52 -0.28 -15.92 9.80
N ASP A 53 0.61 -15.65 10.76
CA ASP A 53 1.74 -16.54 11.12
C ASP A 53 1.26 -17.54 12.19
N THR A 54 0.33 -18.41 11.79
CA THR A 54 -0.50 -19.22 12.72
C THR A 54 0.30 -20.28 13.47
N ASP A 55 1.36 -20.80 12.85
CA ASP A 55 2.29 -21.73 13.49
C ASP A 55 3.50 -21.04 14.13
N ARG A 56 3.61 -19.71 13.98
CA ARG A 56 4.61 -18.82 14.58
C ARG A 56 6.04 -19.19 14.21
N ASN A 57 6.23 -19.76 13.02
CA ASN A 57 7.55 -20.15 12.54
C ASN A 57 8.27 -18.99 11.80
N GLY A 58 7.56 -17.88 11.52
CA GLY A 58 8.09 -16.70 10.83
C GLY A 58 8.19 -16.83 9.30
N ILE A 59 7.68 -17.91 8.72
CA ILE A 59 7.67 -18.25 7.29
C ILE A 59 6.23 -18.60 6.90
N PHE A 60 5.68 -17.85 5.95
CA PHE A 60 4.30 -18.06 5.54
C PHE A 60 4.16 -19.26 4.60
N SER A 61 3.41 -20.25 5.05
CA SER A 61 3.02 -21.40 4.24
C SER A 61 2.05 -20.99 3.11
N PRO A 62 1.86 -21.85 2.09
CA PRO A 62 0.83 -21.62 1.08
C PRO A 62 -0.58 -21.48 1.67
N LYS A 63 -0.87 -22.19 2.77
CA LYS A 63 -2.16 -22.13 3.43
C LYS A 63 -2.39 -20.77 4.11
N GLU A 64 -1.39 -20.25 4.80
CA GLU A 64 -1.45 -18.93 5.45
C GLU A 64 -1.52 -17.81 4.42
N THR A 65 -0.76 -17.92 3.33
CA THR A 65 -0.83 -16.98 2.21
C THR A 65 -2.23 -16.95 1.59
N GLU A 66 -2.87 -18.11 1.38
CA GLU A 66 -4.24 -18.16 0.86
C GLU A 66 -5.29 -17.63 1.86
N ALA A 67 -5.07 -17.79 3.17
CA ALA A 67 -5.92 -17.17 4.19
C ALA A 67 -5.86 -15.64 4.12
N PHE A 68 -4.65 -15.05 4.16
CA PHE A 68 -4.45 -13.61 3.99
C PHE A 68 -5.05 -13.10 2.68
N LYS A 69 -4.86 -13.87 1.60
CA LYS A 69 -5.39 -13.50 0.29
C LYS A 69 -6.90 -13.35 0.31
N LYS A 70 -7.59 -14.32 0.92
CA LYS A 70 -9.05 -14.38 0.99
C LYS A 70 -9.63 -13.32 1.92
N GLU A 71 -9.00 -13.11 3.06
CA GLU A 71 -9.55 -12.30 4.16
C GLU A 71 -9.14 -10.83 4.09
N VAL A 72 -8.03 -10.52 3.42
CA VAL A 72 -7.50 -9.15 3.32
C VAL A 72 -7.23 -8.76 1.88
N PHE A 73 -6.35 -9.46 1.17
CA PHE A 73 -5.81 -8.98 -0.10
C PHE A 73 -6.87 -8.79 -1.19
N ASN A 74 -7.83 -9.73 -1.32
CA ASN A 74 -8.85 -9.66 -2.35
C ASN A 74 -9.78 -8.44 -2.18
N ASP A 75 -10.05 -8.02 -0.95
CA ASP A 75 -10.89 -6.85 -0.66
C ASP A 75 -10.18 -5.55 -1.03
N LEU A 76 -8.84 -5.53 -1.09
CA LEU A 76 -8.05 -4.39 -1.57
C LEU A 76 -8.25 -4.11 -3.05
N LYS A 77 -8.87 -5.02 -3.82
CA LYS A 77 -9.23 -4.78 -5.22
C LYS A 77 -10.12 -3.54 -5.38
N GLN A 78 -11.03 -3.27 -4.44
CA GLN A 78 -11.89 -2.09 -4.50
C GLN A 78 -11.12 -0.77 -4.34
N PHE A 79 -9.92 -0.83 -3.75
CA PHE A 79 -8.98 0.27 -3.58
C PHE A 79 -7.81 0.20 -4.58
N SER A 80 -7.97 -0.55 -5.67
CA SER A 80 -6.94 -0.80 -6.69
C SER A 80 -5.61 -1.31 -6.10
N PHE A 81 -5.63 -2.02 -4.97
CA PHE A 81 -4.41 -2.41 -4.24
C PHE A 81 -3.51 -1.20 -4.01
N PHE A 82 -4.07 -0.03 -3.73
CA PHE A 82 -3.33 1.23 -3.58
C PHE A 82 -2.36 1.57 -4.74
N THR A 83 -2.53 0.92 -5.89
CA THR A 83 -1.60 0.94 -7.03
C THR A 83 -2.42 1.19 -8.30
N HIS A 84 -2.26 2.37 -8.88
CA HIS A 84 -3.15 2.90 -9.92
C HIS A 84 -2.44 2.92 -11.27
N LEU A 85 -2.65 1.87 -12.07
CA LEU A 85 -2.06 1.77 -13.41
C LEU A 85 -2.86 2.58 -14.43
N LYS A 86 -2.17 3.46 -15.17
CA LYS A 86 -2.68 4.11 -16.39
C LYS A 86 -1.85 3.70 -17.59
N VAL A 87 -2.50 3.35 -18.68
CA VAL A 87 -1.88 3.03 -19.97
C VAL A 87 -2.54 3.88 -21.05
N ALA A 88 -1.74 4.59 -21.85
CA ALA A 88 -2.23 5.52 -22.87
C ALA A 88 -3.34 6.47 -22.33
N ASN A 89 -3.10 7.04 -21.15
CA ASN A 89 -4.02 7.92 -20.41
C ASN A 89 -5.36 7.30 -19.97
N LYS A 90 -5.51 5.98 -20.04
CA LYS A 90 -6.70 5.27 -19.54
C LYS A 90 -6.37 4.44 -18.31
N SER A 91 -7.22 4.50 -17.29
CA SER A 91 -7.07 3.64 -16.11
C SER A 91 -7.27 2.17 -16.47
N VAL A 92 -6.36 1.32 -15.99
CA VAL A 92 -6.37 -0.12 -16.19
C VAL A 92 -6.55 -0.78 -14.82
N PRO A 93 -7.61 -1.60 -14.62
CA PRO A 93 -7.75 -2.35 -13.39
C PRO A 93 -6.59 -3.31 -13.19
N LEU A 94 -5.96 -3.26 -12.02
CA LEU A 94 -4.91 -4.21 -11.66
C LEU A 94 -5.46 -5.63 -11.49
N LYS A 95 -4.65 -6.59 -11.93
CA LYS A 95 -4.92 -8.01 -11.79
C LYS A 95 -3.66 -8.69 -11.27
N PRO A 96 -3.48 -8.76 -9.94
CA PRO A 96 -2.36 -9.48 -9.37
C PRO A 96 -2.36 -10.94 -9.81
N THR A 97 -1.22 -11.43 -10.30
CA THR A 97 -1.05 -12.81 -10.82
C THR A 97 -0.38 -13.72 -9.81
N GLN A 98 0.45 -13.15 -8.94
CA GLN A 98 1.16 -13.85 -7.87
C GLN A 98 1.06 -13.02 -6.59
N LEU A 99 1.12 -13.71 -5.45
CA LEU A 99 1.10 -13.13 -4.11
C LEU A 99 2.08 -13.93 -3.24
N PHE A 100 2.95 -13.23 -2.54
CA PHE A 100 3.90 -13.78 -1.60
C PHE A 100 3.84 -12.99 -0.31
N LEU A 101 3.93 -13.70 0.81
CA LEU A 101 4.10 -13.10 2.13
C LEU A 101 5.50 -13.39 2.63
N TRP A 102 6.07 -12.42 3.32
CA TRP A 102 7.39 -12.54 3.91
C TRP A 102 7.47 -11.69 5.16
N ARG A 103 8.54 -11.86 5.94
CA ARG A 103 8.75 -11.16 7.19
C ARG A 103 10.15 -10.57 7.21
N GLU A 104 10.26 -9.29 7.53
CA GLU A 104 11.53 -8.62 7.84
C GLU A 104 11.57 -8.27 9.31
N ASN A 105 12.32 -9.01 10.13
CA ASN A 105 12.32 -8.82 11.58
C ASN A 105 10.89 -8.92 12.16
N ASN A 106 10.23 -7.80 12.46
CA ASN A 106 8.84 -7.75 12.93
C ASN A 106 7.88 -7.07 11.93
N ALA A 107 8.36 -6.72 10.75
CA ALA A 107 7.56 -6.12 9.70
C ALA A 107 6.93 -7.21 8.83
N PHE A 108 5.63 -7.10 8.60
CA PHE A 108 4.88 -7.96 7.69
C PHE A 108 5.09 -7.45 6.27
N GLY A 109 5.46 -8.35 5.38
CA GLY A 109 5.78 -8.07 3.99
C GLY A 109 4.78 -8.71 3.05
N VAL A 110 4.30 -7.94 2.07
CA VAL A 110 3.45 -8.44 0.98
C VAL A 110 4.14 -8.13 -0.33
N GLU A 111 4.24 -9.11 -1.22
CA GLU A 111 4.67 -8.91 -2.60
C GLU A 111 3.59 -9.44 -3.54
N PHE A 112 3.20 -8.65 -4.54
CA PHE A 112 2.33 -9.12 -5.60
C PHE A 112 2.80 -8.67 -6.96
N HIS A 113 2.51 -9.48 -7.98
CA HIS A 113 2.98 -9.24 -9.34
C HIS A 113 1.83 -8.88 -10.26
N VAL A 114 2.12 -8.02 -11.24
CA VAL A 114 1.19 -7.57 -12.25
C VAL A 114 1.81 -7.80 -13.62
N ASP A 115 1.08 -8.50 -14.49
CA ASP A 115 1.50 -8.70 -15.88
C ASP A 115 1.33 -7.41 -16.68
N LEU A 116 2.45 -6.88 -17.19
CA LEU A 116 2.49 -5.71 -18.06
C LEU A 116 2.71 -6.07 -19.54
N LYS A 117 2.87 -7.35 -19.90
CA LYS A 117 3.03 -7.81 -21.30
C LYS A 117 1.98 -7.23 -22.26
N PRO A 118 0.68 -7.11 -21.90
CA PRO A 118 -0.32 -6.53 -22.80
C PRO A 118 -0.08 -5.05 -23.14
N TYR A 119 0.78 -4.38 -22.37
CA TYR A 119 1.01 -2.94 -22.43
C TYR A 119 2.43 -2.58 -22.85
N VAL A 120 3.22 -3.54 -23.35
CA VAL A 120 4.57 -3.31 -23.86
C VAL A 120 4.52 -2.22 -24.96
N HIS A 121 5.56 -1.36 -24.98
CA HIS A 121 5.68 -0.17 -25.84
C HIS A 121 4.59 0.91 -25.70
N GLN A 122 3.60 0.73 -24.81
CA GLN A 122 2.63 1.78 -24.49
C GLN A 122 3.15 2.64 -23.33
N LYS A 123 2.87 3.94 -23.39
CA LYS A 123 3.15 4.87 -22.30
C LYS A 123 2.34 4.51 -21.07
N LYS A 124 3.02 4.42 -19.91
CA LYS A 124 2.42 4.03 -18.64
C LYS A 124 2.70 5.08 -17.58
N SER A 125 1.79 5.19 -16.62
CA SER A 125 2.09 5.76 -15.31
C SER A 125 1.49 4.87 -14.23
N ILE A 126 2.16 4.82 -13.08
CA ILE A 126 1.75 4.03 -11.94
C ILE A 126 1.67 4.96 -10.74
N GLY A 127 0.49 5.03 -10.16
CA GLY A 127 0.20 5.78 -8.97
C GLY A 127 0.23 4.94 -7.71
N PHE A 128 0.63 5.50 -6.59
CA PHE A 128 0.60 4.84 -5.27
C PHE A 128 -0.10 5.75 -4.28
N TRP A 129 -1.34 5.42 -3.92
CA TRP A 129 -2.14 6.14 -2.93
C TRP A 129 -3.36 5.34 -2.51
N ASP A 130 -3.87 5.68 -1.33
CA ASP A 130 -5.13 5.19 -0.80
C ASP A 130 -6.24 6.26 -0.93
N GLU A 131 -7.31 5.92 -1.64
CA GLU A 131 -8.48 6.79 -1.82
C GLU A 131 -9.43 6.78 -0.61
N SER A 132 -9.28 5.80 0.30
CA SER A 132 -10.06 5.69 1.53
C SER A 132 -9.47 6.47 2.71
N PHE A 133 -8.23 6.98 2.56
CA PHE A 133 -7.50 7.75 3.56
C PHE A 133 -7.19 6.99 4.86
N LEU A 134 -7.12 5.66 4.80
CA LEU A 134 -6.80 4.77 5.91
C LEU A 134 -5.31 4.40 5.96
N CYS A 135 -4.62 4.45 4.82
CA CYS A 135 -3.21 4.13 4.68
C CYS A 135 -2.39 5.31 4.16
N ALA A 136 -1.24 5.57 4.76
CA ALA A 136 -0.22 6.44 4.19
C ALA A 136 0.86 5.59 3.51
N LEU A 137 1.08 5.82 2.22
CA LEU A 137 2.12 5.13 1.45
C LEU A 137 3.38 6.00 1.40
N SER A 138 4.56 5.39 1.45
CA SER A 138 5.84 6.04 1.18
C SER A 138 6.58 5.31 0.06
N LEU A 139 7.19 6.07 -0.86
CA LEU A 139 7.98 5.53 -1.96
C LEU A 139 9.15 6.47 -2.27
N GLU A 140 10.36 5.95 -2.14
CA GLU A 140 11.61 6.65 -2.43
C GLU A 140 12.28 6.08 -3.68
N LYS A 141 13.22 6.83 -4.28
CA LYS A 141 13.87 6.40 -5.53
C LYS A 141 14.71 5.13 -5.35
N GLU A 142 15.31 4.98 -4.18
CA GLU A 142 16.15 3.86 -3.76
C GLU A 142 15.36 2.55 -3.72
N GLN A 143 14.03 2.65 -3.60
CA GLN A 143 13.10 1.53 -3.55
C GLN A 143 12.53 1.16 -4.93
N ILE A 144 12.89 1.90 -5.98
CA ILE A 144 12.41 1.69 -7.36
C ILE A 144 13.54 1.06 -8.18
N HIS A 145 13.43 -0.23 -8.45
CA HIS A 145 14.41 -1.00 -9.19
C HIS A 145 13.89 -1.25 -10.61
N THR A 146 14.46 -0.51 -11.56
CA THR A 146 14.10 -0.63 -12.98
C THR A 146 15.22 -0.09 -13.86
N SER A 147 15.37 -0.65 -15.07
CA SER A 147 16.20 -0.07 -16.13
C SER A 147 15.45 0.92 -17.02
N LEU A 148 14.13 1.05 -16.85
CA LEU A 148 13.32 1.94 -17.67
C LEU A 148 13.47 3.39 -17.18
N PRO A 149 13.59 4.36 -18.10
CA PRO A 149 13.65 5.76 -17.72
C PRO A 149 12.31 6.22 -17.14
N TYR A 150 12.35 6.90 -16.00
CA TYR A 150 11.15 7.35 -15.29
C TYR A 150 11.34 8.72 -14.63
N THR A 151 10.22 9.34 -14.28
CA THR A 151 10.14 10.43 -13.31
C THR A 151 9.27 10.02 -12.14
N LEU A 152 9.68 10.38 -10.93
CA LEU A 152 8.90 10.19 -9.71
C LEU A 152 8.42 11.57 -9.26
N LYS A 153 7.11 11.71 -9.06
CA LYS A 153 6.47 12.92 -8.56
C LYS A 153 5.67 12.59 -7.31
N GLU A 154 5.82 13.42 -6.29
CA GLU A 154 4.84 13.45 -5.21
C GLU A 154 3.57 14.12 -5.72
N VAL A 155 2.43 13.55 -5.36
CA VAL A 155 1.10 14.05 -5.71
C VAL A 155 0.39 14.34 -4.42
N ASP A 156 -0.01 15.59 -4.23
CA ASP A 156 -0.81 15.98 -3.08
C ASP A 156 -2.23 15.41 -3.25
N ASN A 157 -2.56 14.38 -2.47
CA ASN A 157 -3.95 13.96 -2.29
C ASN A 157 -4.45 14.60 -0.99
N ALA A 158 -5.73 14.97 -0.95
CA ALA A 158 -6.36 15.84 0.05
C ALA A 158 -5.95 15.65 1.54
N TYR A 159 -5.44 14.48 1.92
CA TYR A 159 -4.92 14.19 3.26
C TYR A 159 -3.53 13.51 3.31
N TYR A 160 -2.99 12.98 2.20
CA TYR A 160 -1.68 12.29 2.15
C TYR A 160 -0.94 12.53 0.84
N TYR A 161 0.39 12.43 0.89
CA TYR A 161 1.19 12.34 -0.32
C TYR A 161 0.94 10.99 -1.00
N GLY A 162 0.52 11.03 -2.26
CA GLY A 162 0.64 9.93 -3.19
C GLY A 162 1.92 10.05 -3.99
N TYR A 163 2.29 8.98 -4.68
CA TYR A 163 3.44 8.98 -5.59
C TYR A 163 2.99 8.62 -6.99
N LEU A 164 3.53 9.30 -7.98
CA LEU A 164 3.28 9.05 -9.39
C LEU A 164 4.59 8.77 -10.10
N LEU A 165 4.72 7.54 -10.57
CA LEU A 165 5.79 7.08 -11.44
C LEU A 165 5.35 7.22 -12.90
N GLU A 166 5.98 8.11 -13.66
CA GLU A 166 5.73 8.28 -15.09
C GLU A 166 6.92 7.77 -15.91
N PHE A 167 6.66 6.83 -16.82
CA PHE A 167 7.68 6.31 -17.73
C PHE A 167 7.83 7.22 -18.95
N LEU A 168 9.08 7.42 -19.38
CA LEU A 168 9.43 8.26 -20.53
C LEU A 168 9.20 7.56 -21.87
#